data_AF-A0A3E0C6S9-F1
#
_entry.id   AF-A0A3E0C6S9-F1
#
_cell.length_a   1.000
_cell.length_b   1.000
_cell.length_c   1.000
_cell.angle_alpha   90.00
_cell.angle_beta   90.00
_cell.angle_gamma   90.00
#
_symmetry.space_group_name_H-M   'P 1'
#
loop_
_entity.id
_entity.type
_entity.pdbx_description
1 polymer ?
#
loop_
_entity_poly.entity_id
_entity_poly.type
_entity_poly.pdbx_seq_one_letter_code
_entity_poly.pdbx_strand_id
1 'polypeptide(L)'
;MKEIWVGILIACALLMQASAQNIQGSSTTVVLENTKVVFSCSGSSGTQVITASVSDEHLGDRPLVGPQRVDEAEDCAQVTWTVQPGAETGVQLVMANPGRLGLDAQMLVFYADKNGVDFAGYLPVAADSTSPGRFRVVGNDAYGKWERIYAFKDRKLSIAQELILMQSGSVCLERSGIAKMNLPCVGSTTKASRKKPVCVIQRDGRAKLGALRACASLTVQR
;
A
#
# COMPACT_ATOMS: atom_id res chain seq x y z
N MET A 1 39.21 35.74 -57.50
CA MET A 1 38.91 35.86 -56.05
C MET A 1 37.53 36.49 -55.96
N LYS A 2 36.50 36.00 -55.29
CA LYS A 2 36.13 34.71 -54.68
C LYS A 2 34.60 34.81 -54.63
N GLU A 3 33.89 33.91 -55.29
CA GLU A 3 32.42 33.84 -55.18
C GLU A 3 32.08 33.24 -53.81
N ILE A 4 31.31 33.98 -53.00
CA ILE A 4 30.84 33.52 -51.70
C ILE A 4 29.42 33.01 -51.89
N TRP A 5 29.30 31.69 -51.99
CA TRP A 5 28.04 30.97 -51.90
C TRP A 5 27.52 31.04 -50.46
N VAL A 6 26.40 31.73 -50.24
CA VAL A 6 25.66 31.70 -48.97
C VAL A 6 24.77 30.46 -49.00
N GLY A 7 25.30 29.36 -48.47
CA GLY A 7 24.53 28.15 -48.21
C GLY A 7 23.55 28.40 -47.07
N ILE A 8 22.25 28.37 -47.39
CA ILE A 8 21.16 28.34 -46.43
C ILE A 8 21.21 26.97 -45.73
N LEU A 9 21.87 26.92 -44.57
CA LEU A 9 21.73 25.82 -43.62
C LEU A 9 20.35 25.95 -42.96
N ILE A 10 19.37 25.28 -43.58
CA ILE A 10 18.13 24.89 -42.92
C ILE A 10 18.53 23.93 -41.80
N ALA A 11 18.83 24.48 -40.63
CA ALA A 11 18.86 23.72 -39.40
C ALA A 11 17.42 23.22 -39.18
N CYS A 12 17.17 22.00 -39.64
CA CYS A 12 16.08 21.16 -39.17
C CYS A 12 16.29 20.98 -37.66
N ALA A 13 15.86 21.98 -36.89
CA ALA A 13 15.49 21.80 -35.50
C ALA A 13 14.29 20.87 -35.52
N LEU A 14 14.57 19.57 -35.61
CA LEU A 14 13.66 18.53 -35.18
C LEU A 14 13.34 18.84 -33.72
N LEU A 15 12.24 19.58 -33.55
CA LEU A 15 11.43 19.63 -32.37
C LEU A 15 11.10 18.18 -32.01
N MET A 16 12.00 17.54 -31.26
CA MET A 16 11.63 16.45 -30.37
C MET A 16 10.79 17.06 -29.26
N GLN A 17 9.57 17.45 -29.61
CA GLN A 17 8.48 17.38 -28.65
C GLN A 17 8.31 15.90 -28.37
N ALA A 18 9.02 15.41 -27.35
CA ALA A 18 8.60 14.23 -26.64
C ALA A 18 7.21 14.54 -26.13
N SER A 19 6.20 14.18 -26.92
CA SER A 19 4.82 14.17 -26.47
C SER A 19 4.83 13.24 -25.27
N ALA A 20 4.74 13.83 -24.08
CA ALA A 20 4.37 13.10 -22.89
C ALA A 20 3.02 12.47 -23.22
N GLN A 21 3.04 11.21 -23.66
CA GLN A 21 1.81 10.48 -23.96
C GLN A 21 1.06 10.43 -22.64
N ASN A 22 -0.07 11.13 -22.59
CA ASN A 22 -0.96 11.08 -21.45
C ASN A 22 -1.56 9.68 -21.45
N ILE A 23 -1.11 8.84 -20.52
CA ILE A 23 -1.62 7.48 -20.37
C ILE A 23 -2.96 7.63 -19.69
N GLN A 24 -4.03 7.46 -20.46
CA GLN A 24 -5.38 7.35 -19.90
C GLN A 24 -5.50 5.97 -19.26
N GLY A 25 -5.26 5.91 -17.95
CA GLY A 25 -5.43 4.68 -17.18
C GLY A 25 -6.90 4.30 -16.99
N SER A 26 -7.13 3.12 -16.43
CA SER A 26 -8.49 2.64 -16.15
C SER A 26 -9.11 3.37 -14.95
N SER A 27 -10.44 3.38 -14.88
CA SER A 27 -11.19 3.97 -13.77
C SER A 27 -12.17 2.96 -13.16
N THR A 28 -12.61 3.24 -11.93
CA THR A 28 -13.71 2.53 -11.27
C THR A 28 -14.66 3.53 -10.64
N THR A 29 -15.92 3.13 -10.45
CA THR A 29 -16.96 3.99 -9.87
C THR A 29 -17.55 3.33 -8.65
N VAL A 30 -17.70 4.10 -7.58
CA VAL A 30 -18.44 3.69 -6.39
C VAL A 30 -19.64 4.59 -6.18
N VAL A 31 -20.72 4.01 -5.67
CA VAL A 31 -21.94 4.75 -5.31
C VAL A 31 -21.98 4.86 -3.79
N LEU A 32 -21.89 6.09 -3.29
CA LEU A 32 -21.97 6.44 -1.88
C LEU A 32 -23.32 7.14 -1.65
N GLU A 33 -24.28 6.43 -1.06
CA GLU A 33 -25.67 6.87 -0.94
C GLU A 33 -26.25 7.22 -2.33
N ASN A 34 -26.33 8.51 -2.66
CA ASN A 34 -26.86 9.03 -3.93
C ASN A 34 -25.77 9.67 -4.80
N THR A 35 -24.51 9.55 -4.43
CA THR A 35 -23.40 10.21 -5.14
C THR A 35 -22.47 9.18 -5.76
N LYS A 36 -22.16 9.37 -7.03
CA LYS A 36 -21.20 8.55 -7.77
C LYS A 36 -19.81 9.18 -7.69
N VAL A 37 -18.87 8.45 -7.14
CA VAL A 37 -17.46 8.84 -7.08
C VAL A 37 -16.67 7.99 -8.06
N VAL A 38 -15.94 8.63 -8.96
CA VAL A 38 -15.07 8.01 -9.95
C VAL A 38 -13.64 8.09 -9.45
N PHE A 39 -13.01 6.93 -9.33
CA PHE A 39 -11.58 6.81 -9.10
C PHE A 39 -10.89 6.57 -10.43
N SER A 40 -9.86 7.35 -10.73
CA SER A 40 -9.12 7.25 -11.99
C SER A 40 -7.62 7.33 -11.76
N CYS A 41 -6.86 6.55 -12.53
CA CYS A 41 -5.41 6.66 -12.60
C CYS A 41 -5.05 7.31 -13.93
N SER A 42 -4.25 8.38 -13.92
CA SER A 42 -3.84 9.05 -15.16
C SER A 42 -2.52 9.79 -14.98
N GLY A 43 -1.90 10.17 -16.10
CA GLY A 43 -0.68 10.98 -16.14
C GLY A 43 0.32 10.45 -17.14
N SER A 44 1.56 10.91 -17.02
CA SER A 44 2.69 10.43 -17.83
C SER A 44 3.67 9.66 -16.95
N SER A 45 4.56 8.87 -17.55
CA SER A 45 5.58 8.12 -16.79
C SER A 45 6.31 9.02 -15.78
N GLY A 46 6.38 8.59 -14.51
CA GLY A 46 6.95 9.36 -13.38
C GLY A 46 6.06 10.45 -12.77
N THR A 47 4.91 10.77 -13.38
CA THR A 47 3.96 11.80 -12.89
C THR A 47 2.54 11.29 -12.74
N GLN A 48 2.38 9.97 -12.74
CA GLN A 48 1.09 9.31 -12.64
C GLN A 48 0.45 9.51 -11.26
N VAL A 49 -0.86 9.74 -11.26
CA VAL A 49 -1.64 9.99 -10.05
C VAL A 49 -2.99 9.27 -10.09
N ILE A 50 -3.45 8.87 -8.91
CA ILE A 50 -4.82 8.44 -8.66
C ILE A 50 -5.61 9.62 -8.08
N THR A 51 -6.77 9.87 -8.66
CA THR A 51 -7.71 10.90 -8.22
C THR A 51 -9.07 10.29 -7.91
N ALA A 52 -9.81 10.93 -7.01
CA ALA A 52 -11.24 10.69 -6.81
C ALA A 52 -12.01 11.95 -7.20
N SER A 53 -12.95 11.81 -8.13
CA SER A 53 -13.82 12.88 -8.61
C SER A 53 -15.27 12.43 -8.55
N VAL A 54 -16.21 13.36 -8.74
CA VAL A 54 -17.64 13.11 -8.62
C VAL A 54 -18.23 13.17 -10.01
N SER A 55 -19.02 12.17 -10.40
CA SER A 55 -19.58 12.14 -11.76
C SER A 55 -20.75 13.12 -11.93
N ASP A 56 -21.46 13.41 -10.85
CA ASP A 56 -22.66 14.24 -10.83
C ASP A 56 -22.35 15.48 -9.99
N GLU A 57 -22.66 16.70 -10.47
CA GLU A 57 -22.19 18.00 -9.95
C GLU A 57 -22.52 18.33 -8.47
N HIS A 58 -23.01 17.39 -7.66
CA HIS A 58 -23.36 17.58 -6.26
C HIS A 58 -22.79 16.49 -5.35
N LEU A 59 -21.61 16.78 -4.78
CA LEU A 59 -21.10 16.11 -3.57
C LEU A 59 -21.37 16.95 -2.29
N GLY A 60 -21.82 18.21 -2.45
CA GLY A 60 -21.77 19.21 -1.39
C GLY A 60 -20.33 19.54 -0.97
N ASP A 61 -20.13 20.07 0.24
CA ASP A 61 -18.81 20.41 0.81
C ASP A 61 -17.99 19.17 1.28
N ARG A 62 -18.30 17.97 0.79
CA ARG A 62 -17.65 16.74 1.27
C ARG A 62 -16.21 16.66 0.74
N PRO A 63 -15.23 16.30 1.58
CA PRO A 63 -13.85 16.18 1.15
C PRO A 63 -13.67 15.04 0.15
N LEU A 64 -13.00 15.35 -0.95
CA LEU A 64 -12.36 14.37 -1.83
C LEU A 64 -10.89 14.30 -1.49
N VAL A 65 -10.32 13.11 -1.62
CA VAL A 65 -8.88 12.92 -1.49
C VAL A 65 -8.16 13.69 -2.61
N GLY A 66 -7.11 14.43 -2.25
CA GLY A 66 -6.22 15.04 -3.24
C GLY A 66 -5.50 13.98 -4.08
N PRO A 67 -4.89 14.35 -5.22
CA PRO A 67 -4.18 13.41 -6.08
C PRO A 67 -3.11 12.61 -5.31
N GLN A 68 -3.17 11.28 -5.41
CA GLN A 68 -2.19 10.39 -4.81
C GLN A 68 -1.18 9.97 -5.88
N ARG A 69 0.10 10.26 -5.67
CA ARG A 69 1.16 9.84 -6.59
C ARG A 69 1.30 8.32 -6.57
N VAL A 70 1.47 7.77 -7.75
CA VAL A 70 1.83 6.39 -8.00
C VAL A 70 3.36 6.30 -8.02
N ASP A 71 3.95 5.16 -7.64
CA ASP A 71 5.41 4.98 -7.67
C ASP A 71 5.93 5.11 -9.12
N GLU A 72 7.19 5.52 -9.30
CA GLU A 72 7.78 5.66 -10.64
C GLU A 72 7.86 4.32 -11.39
N ALA A 73 7.91 3.20 -10.66
CA ALA A 73 7.94 1.85 -11.22
C ALA A 73 6.55 1.29 -11.57
N GLU A 74 5.49 2.04 -11.30
CA GLU A 74 4.10 1.62 -11.46
C GLU A 74 3.45 2.30 -12.69
N ASP A 75 2.40 1.67 -13.23
CA ASP A 75 1.76 2.12 -14.47
C ASP A 75 0.22 2.09 -14.39
N CYS A 76 -0.40 3.25 -14.52
CA CYS A 76 -1.84 3.47 -14.64
C CYS A 76 -2.46 2.70 -15.81
N ALA A 77 -1.71 2.36 -16.86
CA ALA A 77 -2.22 1.50 -17.93
C ALA A 77 -2.54 0.07 -17.43
N GLN A 78 -1.89 -0.35 -16.34
CA GLN A 78 -2.00 -1.69 -15.76
C GLN A 78 -2.76 -1.69 -14.43
N VAL A 79 -3.38 -0.56 -14.07
CA VAL A 79 -4.08 -0.45 -12.80
C VAL A 79 -5.27 -1.40 -12.76
N THR A 80 -5.33 -2.18 -11.68
CA THR A 80 -6.46 -3.04 -11.34
C THR A 80 -7.15 -2.48 -10.11
N TRP A 81 -8.48 -2.41 -10.19
CA TRP A 81 -9.33 -1.86 -9.15
C TRP A 81 -10.07 -2.97 -8.44
N THR A 82 -10.11 -2.91 -7.11
CA THR A 82 -10.96 -3.77 -6.29
C THR A 82 -11.82 -2.89 -5.39
N VAL A 83 -13.12 -3.14 -5.38
CA VAL A 83 -14.08 -2.46 -4.49
C VAL A 83 -14.69 -3.52 -3.58
N GLN A 84 -14.64 -3.30 -2.27
CA GLN A 84 -15.21 -4.23 -1.29
C GLN A 84 -15.83 -3.47 -0.10
N PRO A 85 -16.78 -4.07 0.63
CA PRO A 85 -17.34 -3.45 1.83
C PRO A 85 -16.28 -3.28 2.93
N GLY A 86 -16.37 -2.15 3.65
CA GLY A 86 -15.65 -1.91 4.89
C GLY A 86 -16.27 -2.63 6.09
N ALA A 87 -15.63 -2.50 7.26
CA ALA A 87 -16.14 -3.09 8.50
C ALA A 87 -17.43 -2.41 8.99
N GLU A 88 -17.59 -1.12 8.72
CA GLU A 88 -18.74 -0.31 9.11
C GLU A 88 -19.78 -0.25 7.97
N THR A 89 -21.06 -0.21 8.33
CA THR A 89 -22.15 -0.10 7.35
C THR A 89 -22.04 1.20 6.56
N GLY A 90 -22.17 1.10 5.23
CA GLY A 90 -22.08 2.26 4.33
C GLY A 90 -20.65 2.66 3.95
N VAL A 91 -19.64 1.91 4.42
CA VAL A 91 -18.24 2.10 4.01
C VAL A 91 -17.90 1.19 2.84
N GLN A 92 -17.23 1.76 1.85
CA GLN A 92 -16.59 1.04 0.76
C GLN A 92 -15.07 1.28 0.79
N LEU A 93 -14.33 0.22 0.51
CA LEU A 93 -12.88 0.25 0.37
C LEU A 93 -12.55 0.11 -1.11
N VAL A 94 -11.89 1.12 -1.65
CA VAL A 94 -11.43 1.14 -3.05
C VAL A 94 -9.93 0.92 -3.02
N MET A 95 -9.47 -0.13 -3.68
CA MET A 95 -8.07 -0.53 -3.71
C MET A 95 -7.57 -0.48 -5.15
N ALA A 96 -6.44 0.17 -5.35
CA ALA A 96 -5.79 0.29 -6.65
C ALA A 96 -4.43 -0.40 -6.59
N ASN A 97 -4.23 -1.44 -7.40
CA ASN A 97 -2.92 -1.99 -7.68
C ASN A 97 -2.45 -1.47 -9.06
N PRO A 98 -1.53 -0.49 -9.11
CA PRO A 98 -1.07 0.14 -10.35
C PRO A 98 -0.04 -0.72 -11.13
N GLY A 99 -0.26 -2.04 -11.20
CA GLY A 99 0.46 -2.93 -12.10
C GLY A 99 1.74 -3.57 -11.55
N ARG A 100 2.07 -3.37 -10.27
CA ARG A 100 3.26 -3.99 -9.68
C ARG A 100 2.96 -5.41 -9.20
N LEU A 101 3.81 -6.35 -9.62
CA LEU A 101 3.82 -7.73 -9.14
C LEU A 101 4.99 -7.91 -8.18
N GLY A 102 4.84 -8.80 -7.20
CA GLY A 102 5.90 -9.18 -6.27
C GLY A 102 5.52 -8.99 -4.80
N LEU A 103 6.37 -9.52 -3.91
CA LEU A 103 6.13 -9.56 -2.46
C LEU A 103 6.17 -8.16 -1.82
N ASP A 104 6.87 -7.21 -2.45
CA ASP A 104 6.98 -5.82 -1.99
C ASP A 104 6.01 -4.88 -2.72
N ALA A 105 5.14 -5.40 -3.59
CA ALA A 105 4.14 -4.61 -4.29
C ALA A 105 3.06 -4.14 -3.32
N GLN A 106 2.62 -2.88 -3.47
CA GLN A 106 1.63 -2.27 -2.61
C GLN A 106 0.46 -1.74 -3.43
N MET A 107 -0.73 -1.81 -2.85
CA MET A 107 -1.96 -1.23 -3.35
C MET A 107 -2.25 0.04 -2.56
N LEU A 108 -2.72 1.07 -3.26
CA LEU A 108 -3.28 2.26 -2.62
C LEU A 108 -4.70 1.93 -2.16
N VAL A 109 -4.99 2.21 -0.89
CA VAL A 109 -6.31 1.95 -0.31
C VAL A 109 -6.99 3.28 0.01
N PHE A 110 -8.24 3.41 -0.44
CA PHE A 110 -9.11 4.54 -0.17
C PHE A 110 -10.29 4.09 0.68
N TYR A 111 -10.60 4.87 1.72
CA TYR A 111 -11.77 4.71 2.56
C TYR A 111 -12.84 5.68 2.07
N ALA A 112 -13.98 5.14 1.63
CA ALA A 112 -15.07 5.92 1.07
C ALA A 112 -16.37 5.66 1.85
N ASP A 113 -16.99 6.73 2.35
CA ASP A 113 -18.27 6.66 3.06
C ASP A 113 -19.11 7.90 2.78
N LYS A 114 -20.24 8.05 3.48
CA LYS A 114 -21.10 9.24 3.35
C LYS A 114 -20.41 10.55 3.71
N ASN A 115 -19.29 10.54 4.43
CA ASN A 115 -18.59 11.76 4.83
C ASN A 115 -17.53 12.17 3.80
N GLY A 116 -17.20 11.32 2.82
CA GLY A 116 -16.24 11.62 1.76
C GLY A 116 -15.27 10.48 1.49
N VAL A 117 -14.16 10.82 0.84
CA VAL A 117 -13.11 9.87 0.46
C VAL A 117 -11.77 10.27 1.05
N ASP A 118 -11.11 9.33 1.73
CA ASP A 118 -9.76 9.51 2.26
C ASP A 118 -8.79 8.47 1.71
N PHE A 119 -7.54 8.89 1.48
CA PHE A 119 -6.45 7.93 1.35
C PHE A 119 -6.20 7.27 2.71
N ALA A 120 -6.40 5.96 2.80
CA ALA A 120 -6.29 5.20 4.03
C ALA A 120 -4.87 4.68 4.28
N GLY A 121 -4.09 4.46 3.22
CA GLY A 121 -2.71 3.97 3.31
C GLY A 121 -2.40 2.93 2.24
N TYR A 122 -1.29 2.23 2.45
CA TYR A 122 -0.78 1.21 1.54
C TYR A 122 -1.01 -0.19 2.11
N LEU A 123 -1.49 -1.11 1.27
CA LEU A 123 -1.71 -2.52 1.62
C LEU A 123 -0.86 -3.40 0.70
N PRO A 124 -0.11 -4.41 1.20
CA PRO A 124 0.59 -5.33 0.32
C PRO A 124 -0.36 -6.02 -0.67
N VAL A 125 0.04 -6.16 -1.94
CA VAL A 125 -0.75 -6.87 -2.96
C VAL A 125 -1.02 -8.33 -2.54
N ALA A 126 -0.10 -8.94 -1.80
CA ALA A 126 -0.23 -10.30 -1.27
C ALA A 126 -1.16 -10.41 -0.04
N ALA A 127 -1.84 -9.34 0.36
CA ALA A 127 -2.73 -9.38 1.51
C ALA A 127 -4.12 -9.93 1.14
N ASP A 128 -4.53 -10.99 1.83
CA ASP A 128 -5.83 -11.63 1.67
C ASP A 128 -6.89 -10.95 2.55
N SER A 129 -8.07 -10.70 2.00
CA SER A 129 -9.23 -10.26 2.80
C SER A 129 -9.70 -11.39 3.70
N THR A 130 -9.75 -11.15 5.01
CA THR A 130 -10.20 -12.14 6.01
C THR A 130 -11.61 -11.89 6.52
N SER A 131 -12.03 -10.61 6.48
CA SER A 131 -13.36 -10.11 6.80
C SER A 131 -13.46 -8.67 6.30
N PRO A 132 -14.65 -8.06 6.21
CA PRO A 132 -14.79 -6.68 5.76
C PRO A 132 -13.86 -5.73 6.54
N GLY A 133 -12.99 -5.02 5.82
CA GLY A 133 -12.00 -4.11 6.39
C GLY A 133 -10.83 -4.75 7.16
N ARG A 134 -10.60 -6.06 7.05
CA ARG A 134 -9.43 -6.73 7.65
C ARG A 134 -8.68 -7.58 6.64
N PHE A 135 -7.37 -7.36 6.57
CA PHE A 135 -6.50 -8.03 5.62
C PHE A 135 -5.37 -8.75 6.33
N ARG A 136 -4.99 -9.92 5.83
CA ARG A 136 -3.93 -10.75 6.37
C ARG A 136 -2.86 -10.95 5.31
N VAL A 137 -1.62 -10.77 5.71
CA VAL A 137 -0.47 -11.15 4.89
C VAL A 137 0.45 -12.01 5.73
N VAL A 138 1.05 -13.01 5.10
CA VAL A 138 2.05 -13.89 5.71
C VAL A 138 3.32 -13.77 4.88
N GLY A 139 4.45 -13.62 5.55
CA GLY A 139 5.74 -13.58 4.90
C GLY A 139 6.81 -14.31 5.69
N ASN A 140 7.99 -14.37 5.09
CA ASN A 140 9.17 -14.98 5.66
C ASN A 140 10.39 -14.10 5.35
N ASP A 141 11.34 -14.09 6.28
CA ASP A 141 12.63 -13.43 6.13
C ASP A 141 13.75 -14.37 6.58
N ALA A 142 14.98 -13.86 6.64
CA ALA A 142 16.15 -14.64 7.06
C ALA A 142 16.09 -15.14 8.52
N TYR A 143 15.23 -14.54 9.34
CA TYR A 143 15.13 -14.76 10.79
C TYR A 143 13.92 -15.59 11.19
N GLY A 144 12.88 -15.64 10.35
CA GLY A 144 11.72 -16.46 10.61
C GLY A 144 10.53 -16.18 9.69
N LYS A 145 9.34 -16.42 10.23
CA LYS A 145 8.06 -16.19 9.57
C LYS A 145 7.28 -15.14 10.33
N TRP A 146 6.45 -14.39 9.62
CA TRP A 146 5.61 -13.36 10.21
C TRP A 146 4.24 -13.34 9.57
N GLU A 147 3.26 -12.84 10.33
CA GLU A 147 1.91 -12.55 9.87
C GLU A 147 1.53 -11.17 10.34
N ARG A 148 0.96 -10.36 9.43
CA ARG A 148 0.39 -9.06 9.76
C ARG A 148 -1.09 -9.08 9.45
N ILE A 149 -1.87 -8.56 10.40
CA ILE A 149 -3.28 -8.27 10.22
C ILE A 149 -3.45 -6.75 10.18
N TYR A 150 -3.88 -6.27 9.02
CA TYR A 150 -4.23 -4.89 8.80
C TYR A 150 -5.71 -4.67 9.11
N ALA A 151 -6.03 -3.54 9.72
CA ALA A 151 -7.39 -3.08 9.94
C ALA A 151 -7.45 -1.55 9.90
N PHE A 152 -8.67 -1.02 9.82
CA PHE A 152 -8.89 0.42 9.85
C PHE A 152 -9.04 0.91 11.29
N LYS A 153 -8.37 2.03 11.56
CA LYS A 153 -8.54 2.84 12.77
C LYS A 153 -8.60 4.29 12.33
N ASP A 154 -9.66 5.00 12.69
CA ASP A 154 -9.87 6.40 12.33
C ASP A 154 -9.74 6.63 10.80
N ARG A 155 -10.39 5.76 10.00
CA ARG A 155 -10.36 5.76 8.52
C ARG A 155 -8.98 5.49 7.89
N LYS A 156 -7.95 5.22 8.69
CA LYS A 156 -6.59 4.88 8.24
C LYS A 156 -6.30 3.40 8.40
N LEU A 157 -5.62 2.83 7.40
CA LEU A 157 -5.15 1.46 7.43
C LEU A 157 -3.93 1.37 8.35
N SER A 158 -3.95 0.43 9.28
CA SER A 158 -2.87 0.22 10.24
C SER A 158 -2.68 -1.26 10.54
N ILE A 159 -1.49 -1.62 11.02
CA ILE A 159 -1.23 -2.98 11.51
C ILE A 159 -1.90 -3.12 12.88
N ALA A 160 -3.01 -3.84 12.93
CA ALA A 160 -3.74 -4.12 14.16
C ALA A 160 -3.02 -5.20 15.00
N GLN A 161 -2.42 -6.17 14.31
CA GLN A 161 -1.67 -7.25 14.94
C GLN A 161 -0.53 -7.71 14.03
N GLU A 162 0.59 -8.06 14.64
CA GLU A 162 1.70 -8.74 13.99
C GLU A 162 2.17 -9.90 14.87
N LEU A 163 2.34 -11.07 14.26
CA LEU A 163 2.92 -12.25 14.88
C LEU A 163 4.24 -12.54 14.18
N ILE A 164 5.29 -12.79 14.95
CA ILE A 164 6.62 -13.12 14.41
C ILE A 164 7.11 -14.38 15.10
N LEU A 165 7.30 -15.44 14.32
CA LEU A 165 7.96 -16.66 14.74
C LEU A 165 9.42 -16.60 14.31
N MET A 166 10.30 -16.18 15.22
CA MET A 166 11.74 -16.16 15.00
C MET A 166 12.35 -17.55 15.21
N GLN A 167 13.15 -18.00 14.24
CA GLN A 167 13.88 -19.26 14.26
C GLN A 167 15.41 -19.05 14.25
N SER A 168 15.88 -17.83 14.08
CA SER A 168 17.28 -17.42 14.24
C SER A 168 17.35 -15.96 14.69
N GLY A 169 18.52 -15.51 15.16
CA GLY A 169 18.74 -14.13 15.58
C GLY A 169 18.34 -13.85 17.02
N SER A 170 17.89 -12.64 17.30
CA SER A 170 17.47 -12.20 18.63
C SER A 170 16.38 -11.14 18.59
N VAL A 171 15.56 -11.10 19.63
CA VAL A 171 14.59 -10.03 19.87
C VAL A 171 14.95 -9.32 21.16
N CYS A 172 14.99 -8.00 21.12
CA CYS A 172 15.10 -7.16 22.30
C CYS A 172 13.75 -6.48 22.57
N LEU A 173 13.21 -6.65 23.79
CA LEU A 173 11.94 -6.04 24.21
C LEU A 173 12.19 -4.89 25.17
N GLU A 174 11.91 -3.67 24.72
CA GLU A 174 11.97 -2.47 25.55
C GLU A 174 10.84 -2.42 26.57
N ARG A 175 11.06 -1.71 27.69
CA ARG A 175 10.02 -1.48 28.72
C ARG A 175 8.81 -0.71 28.18
N SER A 176 8.98 0.05 27.11
CA SER A 176 7.92 0.73 26.37
C SER A 176 6.96 -0.24 25.67
N GLY A 177 7.31 -1.53 25.58
CA GLY A 177 6.58 -2.51 24.78
C GLY A 177 6.97 -2.47 23.31
N ILE A 178 8.15 -1.97 22.94
CA ILE A 178 8.65 -2.03 21.56
C ILE A 178 9.55 -3.25 21.40
N ALA A 179 9.37 -4.02 20.32
CA ALA A 179 10.28 -5.09 19.94
C ALA A 179 11.26 -4.61 18.87
N LYS A 180 12.54 -4.84 19.12
CA LYS A 180 13.62 -4.60 18.15
C LYS A 180 14.23 -5.95 17.75
N MET A 181 14.09 -6.30 16.47
CA MET A 181 14.61 -7.56 15.92
C MET A 181 16.07 -7.36 15.49
N ASN A 182 16.96 -8.22 16.01
CA ASN A 182 18.39 -8.24 15.73
C ASN A 182 19.12 -6.91 15.99
N LEU A 183 18.54 -6.05 16.83
CA LEU A 183 19.07 -4.75 17.20
C LEU A 183 19.17 -4.64 18.72
N PRO A 184 20.21 -3.98 19.24
CA PRO A 184 20.33 -3.75 20.67
C PRO A 184 19.25 -2.79 21.18
N CYS A 185 18.82 -2.99 22.42
CA CYS A 185 17.90 -2.11 23.13
C CYS A 185 18.18 -2.15 24.64
N VAL A 186 17.64 -1.20 25.41
CA VAL A 186 17.81 -1.11 26.87
C VAL A 186 17.04 -2.21 27.62
N GLY A 187 16.24 -2.99 26.90
CA GLY A 187 15.37 -4.03 27.43
C GLY A 187 15.95 -5.43 27.45
N SER A 188 15.08 -6.43 27.68
CA SER A 188 15.49 -7.83 27.76
C SER A 188 15.67 -8.42 26.36
N THR A 189 16.84 -9.03 26.11
CA THR A 189 17.14 -9.71 24.85
C THR A 189 16.95 -11.22 24.96
N THR A 190 16.21 -11.81 24.03
CA THR A 190 16.03 -13.26 23.90
C THR A 190 16.59 -13.73 22.57
N LYS A 191 17.46 -14.75 22.60
CA LYS A 191 18.01 -15.37 21.39
C LYS A 191 17.06 -16.44 20.85
N ALA A 192 16.78 -16.37 19.55
CA ALA A 192 16.01 -17.37 18.84
C ALA A 192 16.94 -18.35 18.12
N SER A 193 16.55 -19.62 18.08
CA SER A 193 17.23 -20.66 17.31
C SER A 193 16.23 -21.70 16.83
N ARG A 194 16.58 -22.52 15.84
CA ARG A 194 15.69 -23.59 15.35
C ARG A 194 15.22 -24.54 16.46
N LYS A 195 16.06 -24.80 17.47
CA LYS A 195 15.71 -25.65 18.62
C LYS A 195 14.92 -24.92 19.71
N LYS A 196 15.01 -23.58 19.75
CA LYS A 196 14.33 -22.71 20.71
C LYS A 196 13.80 -21.49 19.97
N PRO A 197 12.72 -21.64 19.18
CA PRO A 197 12.14 -20.51 18.47
C PRO A 197 11.52 -19.54 19.48
N VAL A 198 11.30 -18.30 19.04
CA VAL A 198 10.69 -17.25 19.85
C VAL A 198 9.48 -16.72 19.11
N CYS A 199 8.35 -16.65 19.81
CA CYS A 199 7.13 -16.03 19.30
C CYS A 199 7.02 -14.62 19.87
N VAL A 200 6.96 -13.62 19.00
CA VAL A 200 6.70 -12.23 19.33
C VAL A 200 5.29 -11.89 18.86
N ILE A 201 4.53 -11.26 19.76
CA ILE A 201 3.18 -10.80 19.49
C ILE A 201 3.20 -9.29 19.64
N GLN A 202 2.90 -8.57 18.57
CA GLN A 202 2.69 -7.14 18.56
C GLN A 202 1.22 -6.83 18.29
N ARG A 203 0.60 -6.04 19.17
CA ARG A 203 -0.80 -5.65 19.06
C ARG A 203 -0.98 -4.25 19.63
N ASP A 204 -1.71 -3.41 18.93
CA ASP A 204 -2.01 -2.03 19.35
C ASP A 204 -0.73 -1.24 19.75
N GLY A 205 0.35 -1.43 18.98
CA GLY A 205 1.65 -0.77 19.21
C GLY A 205 2.47 -1.33 20.37
N ARG A 206 2.05 -2.43 21.01
CA ARG A 206 2.78 -3.10 22.09
C ARG A 206 3.17 -4.52 21.71
N ALA A 207 4.44 -4.84 21.89
CA ALA A 207 5.05 -6.12 21.65
C ALA A 207 5.40 -6.84 22.94
N LYS A 208 5.27 -8.17 22.92
CA LYS A 208 5.65 -9.07 24.02
C LYS A 208 6.09 -10.42 23.48
N LEU A 209 6.84 -11.16 24.30
CA LEU A 209 7.06 -12.58 24.04
C LEU A 209 5.76 -13.33 24.35
N GLY A 210 5.34 -14.15 23.39
CA GLY A 210 4.19 -15.04 23.52
C GLY A 210 4.62 -16.49 23.73
N ALA A 211 3.69 -17.32 24.19
CA ALA A 211 3.85 -18.76 24.08
C ALA A 211 3.92 -19.16 22.60
N LEU A 212 4.74 -20.15 22.24
CA LEU A 212 4.92 -20.59 20.85
C LEU A 212 3.60 -20.94 20.14
N ARG A 213 2.62 -21.48 20.87
CA ARG A 213 1.28 -21.78 20.35
C ARG A 213 0.56 -20.56 19.75
N ALA A 214 0.88 -19.35 20.19
CA ALA A 214 0.29 -18.14 19.63
C ALA A 214 0.78 -17.88 18.19
N CYS A 215 1.96 -18.39 17.84
CA CYS A 215 2.51 -18.36 16.49
C CYS A 215 2.31 -19.70 15.76
N ALA A 216 1.39 -20.56 16.22
CA ALA A 216 1.18 -21.88 15.60
C ALA A 216 0.76 -21.77 14.12
N SER A 217 0.00 -20.74 13.75
CA SER A 217 -0.36 -20.46 12.35
C SER A 217 0.85 -20.26 11.44
N LEU A 218 2.01 -19.90 12.00
CA LEU A 218 3.26 -19.69 11.26
C LEU A 218 4.13 -20.94 11.19
N THR A 219 3.87 -21.94 12.03
CA THR A 219 4.60 -23.21 12.02
C THR A 219 4.14 -24.16 10.91
N VAL A 220 2.95 -23.94 10.35
CA VAL A 220 2.35 -24.84 9.36
C VAL A 220 2.59 -24.31 7.95
N GLN A 221 3.48 -24.97 7.22
CA GLN A 221 3.34 -25.22 5.79
C GLN A 221 3.82 -26.65 5.57
N ARG A 222 2.86 -27.54 5.29
CA ARG A 222 3.10 -28.77 4.53
C ARG A 222 3.01 -28.41 3.05
#